data_AF-A0A2G6EKS4-F1
#
_entry.id   AF-A0A2G6EKS4-F1
#
_cell.length_a   1.000
_cell.length_b   1.000
_cell.length_c   1.000
_cell.angle_alpha   90.00
_cell.angle_beta   90.00
_cell.angle_gamma   90.00
#
_symmetry.space_group_name_H-M   'P 1'
#
loop_
_entity.id
_entity.type
_entity.pdbx_description
1 polymer ?
#
loop_
_entity_poly.entity_id
_entity_poly.type
_entity_poly.pdbx_seq_one_letter_code
_entity_poly.pdbx_strand_id
1 'polypeptide(L)' 'METDDRLTREVKTFQSIIDKLNESSDKVKLTKEEKTKLVFQLNENVKHLQKKTDNAWFLTKWFYKNMLNQYKSLLTTLNN' A
#
# COMPACT_ATOMS: atom_id res chain seq x y z
N MET A 1 -14.83 11.81 -19.97
CA MET A 1 -15.53 12.19 -18.72
C MET A 1 -15.54 11.04 -17.73
N GLU A 2 -15.95 9.82 -18.11
CA GLU A 2 -16.03 8.66 -17.20
C GLU A 2 -14.68 8.21 -16.57
N THR A 3 -13.56 8.33 -17.30
CA THR A 3 -12.21 8.04 -16.77
C THR A 3 -11.79 9.02 -15.67
N ASP A 4 -12.14 10.30 -15.81
CA ASP A 4 -11.81 11.35 -14.84
C ASP A 4 -12.57 11.13 -13.52
N ASP A 5 -13.83 10.70 -13.61
CA ASP A 5 -14.65 10.42 -12.44
C ASP A 5 -14.11 9.23 -11.63
N ARG A 6 -13.58 8.21 -12.31
CA ARG A 6 -12.95 7.04 -11.66
C ARG A 6 -11.65 7.43 -10.95
N LEU A 7 -10.77 8.17 -11.64
CA LEU A 7 -9.51 8.66 -11.05
C LEU A 7 -9.79 9.57 -9.84
N THR A 8 -10.77 10.46 -9.95
CA THR A 8 -11.18 11.36 -8.86
C THR A 8 -11.67 10.56 -7.64
N ARG A 9 -12.44 9.49 -7.86
CA ARG A 9 -12.87 8.61 -6.75
C ARG A 9 -11.71 7.89 -6.11
N GLU A 10 -10.76 7.37 -6.89
CA GLU A 10 -9.58 6.68 -6.36
C GLU A 10 -8.72 7.60 -5.51
N VAL A 11 -8.43 8.82 -6.00
CA VAL A 11 -7.69 9.84 -5.26
C VAL A 11 -8.38 10.14 -3.93
N LYS A 12 -9.70 10.31 -3.93
CA LYS A 12 -10.48 10.53 -2.70
C LYS A 12 -10.41 9.34 -1.74
N THR A 13 -10.47 8.11 -2.23
CA THR A 13 -10.36 6.92 -1.37
C THR A 13 -8.98 6.85 -0.71
N PHE A 14 -7.91 7.10 -1.46
CA PHE A 14 -6.56 7.09 -0.89
C PHE A 14 -6.30 8.26 0.06
N GLN A 15 -6.85 9.44 -0.23
CA GLN A 15 -6.78 10.57 0.69
C GLN A 15 -7.48 10.24 2.02
N SER A 16 -8.68 9.64 1.97
CA SER A 16 -9.38 9.17 3.18
C SER A 16 -8.55 8.16 3.98
N ILE A 17 -7.83 7.24 3.32
CA ILE A 17 -6.93 6.31 4.00
C ILE A 17 -5.80 7.07 4.70
N ILE A 18 -5.17 8.03 4.03
CA ILE A 18 -4.08 8.85 4.59
C ILE A 18 -4.57 9.63 5.81
N ASP A 19 -5.73 10.28 5.70
CA ASP A 19 -6.32 11.07 6.78
C ASP A 19 -6.57 10.20 8.02
N LYS A 20 -7.13 8.99 7.83
CA LYS A 20 -7.37 8.02 8.90
C LYS A 20 -6.10 7.44 9.53
N LEU A 21 -5.01 7.35 8.76
CA LEU A 21 -3.70 6.92 9.28
C LEU A 21 -3.00 8.03 10.06
N ASN A 22 -3.26 9.30 9.70
CA ASN A 22 -2.72 10.48 10.38
C ASN A 22 -3.51 10.83 11.64
N GLU A 23 -4.78 10.43 11.74
CA GLU A 23 -5.50 10.43 13.00
C GLU A 23 -4.77 9.51 13.98
N SER A 24 -4.14 10.10 15.00
CA SER A 24 -3.37 9.43 16.05
C SER A 24 -4.26 8.59 16.98
N SER A 25 -4.95 7.61 16.40
CA SER A 25 -5.83 6.67 17.06
C SER A 25 -5.13 5.31 17.16
N ASP A 26 -5.34 4.60 18.28
CA ASP A 26 -4.77 3.26 18.47
C ASP A 26 -5.29 2.23 17.46
N LYS A 27 -6.42 2.51 16.79
CA LYS A 27 -7.07 1.60 15.83
C LYS A 27 -7.67 2.37 14.65
N VAL A 28 -7.05 2.22 13.50
CA VAL A 28 -7.52 2.80 12.24
C VAL A 28 -8.66 1.96 11.65
N LYS A 29 -9.84 2.57 11.52
CA LYS A 29 -11.03 1.90 10.94
C LYS A 29 -11.13 2.18 9.44
N LEU A 30 -10.86 1.14 8.64
CA LEU A 30 -11.03 1.19 7.19
C LEU A 30 -12.38 0.58 6.79
N THR A 31 -13.04 1.19 5.82
CA THR A 31 -14.16 0.59 5.10
C THR A 31 -13.68 -0.58 4.25
N LYS A 32 -14.61 -1.44 3.81
CA LYS A 32 -14.27 -2.58 2.94
C LYS A 32 -13.63 -2.14 1.63
N GLU A 33 -14.10 -1.04 1.04
CA GLU A 33 -13.54 -0.49 -0.19
C GLU A 33 -12.10 0.00 0.02
N GLU A 34 -11.87 0.81 1.06
CA GLU A 34 -10.53 1.32 1.41
C GLU A 34 -9.55 0.18 1.67
N LYS A 35 -9.97 -0.81 2.48
CA LYS A 35 -9.16 -2.00 2.77
C LYS A 35 -8.81 -2.74 1.48
N THR A 36 -9.79 -2.97 0.60
CA THR A 36 -9.57 -3.70 -0.67
C THR A 36 -8.60 -2.95 -1.58
N LYS A 37 -8.77 -1.64 -1.75
CA LYS A 37 -7.85 -0.81 -2.56
C LYS A 37 -6.45 -0.74 -1.95
N LEU A 38 -6.35 -0.60 -0.63
CA LEU A 38 -5.06 -0.58 0.07
C LEU A 38 -4.32 -1.90 -0.10
N VAL A 39 -4.99 -3.03 0.11
CA VAL A 39 -4.40 -4.37 -0.09
C VAL A 39 -3.97 -4.57 -1.53
N PHE A 40 -4.79 -4.18 -2.52
CA PHE A 40 -4.43 -4.26 -3.93
C PHE A 40 -3.17 -3.44 -4.22
N GLN A 41 -3.12 -2.18 -3.80
CA GLN A 41 -1.97 -1.30 -4.03
C GLN A 41 -0.70 -1.80 -3.32
N LEU A 42 -0.82 -2.31 -2.09
CA LEU A 42 0.31 -2.90 -1.36
C LEU A 42 0.88 -4.13 -2.08
N ASN A 43 0.02 -4.99 -2.66
CA ASN A 43 0.46 -6.13 -3.46
C ASN A 43 1.20 -5.70 -4.74
N GLU A 44 0.67 -4.71 -5.47
CA GLU A 44 1.35 -4.18 -6.67
C GLU A 44 2.69 -3.53 -6.31
N ASN A 45 2.76 -2.79 -5.19
CA ASN A 45 4.00 -2.22 -4.68
C ASN A 45 5.03 -3.30 -4.33
N VAL A 46 4.61 -4.40 -3.68
CA VAL A 46 5.50 -5.54 -3.38
C VAL A 46 6.05 -6.15 -4.68
N LYS A 47 5.20 -6.40 -5.68
CA LYS A 47 5.65 -6.92 -6.98
C LYS A 47 6.65 -5.99 -7.66
N HIS A 48 6.35 -4.68 -7.65
CA HIS A 48 7.23 -3.67 -8.25
C HIS A 48 8.59 -3.60 -7.54
N LEU A 49 8.58 -3.56 -6.20
CA LEU A 49 9.80 -3.53 -5.40
C LEU A 49 10.62 -4.81 -5.56
N GLN A 50 9.97 -5.96 -5.65
CA GLN A 50 10.65 -7.24 -5.85
C GLN A 50 11.36 -7.28 -7.21
N LYS A 51 10.67 -6.89 -8.29
CA LYS A 51 11.28 -6.76 -9.63
C LYS A 51 12.45 -5.77 -9.67
N LYS A 52 12.34 -4.66 -8.93
CA LYS A 52 13.41 -3.67 -8.82
C LYS A 52 14.61 -4.21 -8.04
N THR A 53 14.33 -4.97 -6.98
CA THR A 53 15.33 -5.58 -6.09
C THR A 53 16.12 -6.70 -6.78
N ASP A 54 15.46 -7.48 -7.64
CA ASP A 54 16.11 -8.58 -8.37
C ASP A 54 17.22 -8.09 -9.31
N ASN A 55 17.09 -6.88 -9.84
CA ASN A 55 18.07 -6.23 -10.72
C ASN A 55 19.05 -5.30 -9.96
N ALA A 56 18.94 -5.20 -8.63
CA ALA A 56 19.69 -4.23 -7.86
C ALA A 56 20.97 -4.80 -7.23
N TRP A 57 21.96 -3.92 -7.03
CA TRP A 57 23.21 -4.26 -6.35
C TRP A 57 23.00 -4.53 -4.85
N PHE A 58 23.98 -5.16 -4.19
CA PHE A 58 23.81 -5.75 -2.85
C PHE A 58 23.32 -4.76 -1.78
N LEU A 59 23.77 -3.51 -1.78
CA LEU A 59 23.32 -2.46 -0.84
C LEU A 59 21.84 -2.13 -1.04
N THR A 60 21.45 -1.90 -2.29
CA THR A 60 20.08 -1.59 -2.67
C THR A 60 19.15 -2.77 -2.37
N LYS A 61 19.62 -4.00 -2.61
CA LYS A 61 18.91 -5.24 -2.26
C LYS A 61 18.72 -5.39 -0.76
N TRP A 62 19.74 -5.06 0.04
CA TRP A 62 19.64 -5.11 1.49
C TRP A 62 18.66 -4.08 2.05
N PHE A 63 18.68 -2.84 1.54
CA PHE A 63 17.73 -1.80 1.93
C PHE A 63 16.28 -2.18 1.59
N TYR A 64 16.03 -2.60 0.34
CA TYR A 64 14.68 -2.98 -0.10
C TYR A 64 14.16 -4.24 0.58
N LYS A 65 15.03 -5.15 1.03
CA LYS A 65 14.62 -6.35 1.77
C LYS A 65 13.87 -5.99 3.06
N ASN A 66 14.35 -5.01 3.81
CA ASN A 66 13.68 -4.55 5.04
C ASN A 66 12.31 -3.95 4.74
N MET A 67 12.22 -3.10 3.72
CA MET A 67 10.97 -2.51 3.27
C MET A 67 9.98 -3.57 2.78
N LEU A 68 10.42 -4.54 1.97
CA LEU A 68 9.59 -5.65 1.51
C LEU A 68 9.00 -6.47 2.67
N ASN A 69 9.79 -6.71 3.71
CA ASN A 69 9.32 -7.43 4.90
C ASN A 69 8.21 -6.65 5.64
N GLN A 70 8.34 -5.33 5.75
CA GLN A 70 7.30 -4.48 6.34
C GLN A 70 6.00 -4.54 5.54
N TYR A 71 6.08 -4.41 4.21
CA TYR A 71 4.90 -4.50 3.33
C TYR A 71 4.22 -5.87 3.43
N LYS A 72 5.00 -6.95 3.47
CA LYS A 72 4.47 -8.30 3.68
C LYS A 72 3.79 -8.45 5.04
N SER A 73 4.38 -7.92 6.10
CA SER A 73 3.79 -7.93 7.44
C SER A 73 2.45 -7.18 7.47
N LEU A 74 2.38 -6.00 6.85
CA LEU A 74 1.15 -5.22 6.74
C LEU A 74 0.07 -5.98 5.97
N LEU A 75 0.43 -6.64 4.86
CA LEU A 75 -0.49 -7.47 4.09
C LEU A 75 -1.00 -8.66 4.92
N THR A 76 -0.16 -9.32 5.71
CA THR A 76 -0.59 -10.38 6.62
C THR A 76 -1.59 -9.87 7.65
N THR A 77 -1.33 -8.71 8.27
CA THR A 77 -2.25 -8.09 9.24
C THR A 77 -3.57 -7.66 8.59
N LEU A 78 -3.54 -7.16 7.37
CA LEU A 78 -4.75 -6.73 6.66
C LEU A 78 -5.55 -7.90 6.10
N ASN A 79 -4.95 -9.04 5.77
CA ASN A 79 -5.69 -10.18 5.23
C ASN A 79 -6.32 -11.07 6.32
N ASN A 80 -5.82 -10.97 7.55
CA ASN A 80 -6.47 -11.52 8.75
C ASN A 80 -7.60 -10.61 9.25
#